data_AF-C6XNA2-F1
#
_entry.id   AF-C6XNA2-F1
#
_cell.length_a   1.000
_cell.length_b   1.000
_cell.length_c   1.000
_cell.angle_alpha   90.00
_cell.angle_beta   90.00
_cell.angle_gamma   90.00
#
_symmetry.space_group_name_H-M   'P 1'
#
loop_
_entity.id
_entity.type
_entity.pdbx_description
1 polymer ?
#
loop_
_entity_poly.entity_id
_entity_poly.type
_entity_poly.pdbx_seq_one_letter_code
_entity_poly.pdbx_strand_id
1 'polypeptide(L)'
;MSAIPWFFATIIWLPIAFAGALGFVPLVGILGISALFFQKNIQFRPYMGVFIVALVYAACTSIWSPYTTPLVEIDFSKGDFHVKSAVLRVALITLFGGIALAGAQKVSKAKSKLVVEVFSVIILLQAISLVIIHYFYSDVYNFFEPLITDQTSATLNLSRNVSAFGIGATLLIAIFRHVDNTPKLRDLLLSTGFALFSAYYCQSLSASAAASAILLAWAFMFLPGIFGKYTFRILGCATAGFIVLSPIVFSSFIEVLGDRKETLEASYLWRIEIWTEVLRHMSEKPFWGQGLDALRTYDAVFEDGIWEGQRIIPLHAHNMFLHIWIETGYVGVWLTALSVLLMGNRLPAPADLGPKAAAAICGLWAACLIICNFSFSLWNDWWWALIVVVIGFVSLIHNAWSDEVA
;
A
#
# COMPACT_ATOMS: atom_id res chain seq x y z
N MET A 1 -14.14 -19.88 -12.45
CA MET A 1 -14.73 -18.52 -12.39
C MET A 1 -14.40 -17.73 -13.65
N SER A 2 -15.17 -16.70 -13.99
CA SER A 2 -14.83 -15.78 -15.09
C SER A 2 -13.60 -14.95 -14.74
N ALA A 3 -12.71 -14.71 -15.70
CA ALA A 3 -11.58 -13.79 -15.55
C ALA A 3 -11.89 -12.37 -16.04
N ILE A 4 -13.08 -12.14 -16.60
CA ILE A 4 -13.50 -10.86 -17.17
C ILE A 4 -13.29 -9.69 -16.18
N PRO A 5 -13.68 -9.78 -14.89
CA PRO A 5 -13.46 -8.66 -13.96
C PRO A 5 -11.97 -8.33 -13.76
N TRP A 6 -11.11 -9.34 -13.78
CA TRP A 6 -9.67 -9.17 -13.64
C TRP A 6 -9.01 -8.66 -14.94
N PHE A 7 -9.51 -9.07 -16.11
CA PHE A 7 -9.12 -8.43 -17.38
C PHE A 7 -9.49 -6.96 -17.42
N PHE A 8 -10.70 -6.62 -16.98
CA PHE A 8 -11.14 -5.24 -16.86
C PHE A 8 -10.21 -4.45 -15.92
N ALA A 9 -9.93 -4.97 -14.73
CA ALA A 9 -8.99 -4.38 -13.78
C ALA A 9 -7.60 -4.12 -14.40
N THR A 10 -7.09 -5.06 -15.19
CA THR A 10 -5.82 -4.89 -15.91
C THR A 10 -5.87 -3.73 -16.91
N ILE A 11 -6.91 -3.66 -17.75
CA ILE A 11 -7.02 -2.65 -18.82
C ILE A 11 -7.15 -1.24 -18.23
N ILE A 12 -7.91 -1.08 -17.14
CA ILE A 12 -8.16 0.23 -16.53
C ILE A 12 -7.08 0.66 -15.53
N TRP A 13 -6.11 -0.22 -15.21
CA TRP A 13 -5.04 0.06 -14.25
C TRP A 13 -4.31 1.37 -14.57
N LEU A 14 -3.86 1.51 -15.82
CA LEU A 14 -3.09 2.67 -16.25
C LEU A 14 -3.92 3.96 -16.22
N PRO A 15 -5.14 4.02 -16.79
CA PRO A 15 -6.04 5.16 -16.61
C PRO A 15 -6.26 5.54 -15.14
N ILE A 16 -6.53 4.57 -14.27
CA ILE A 16 -6.75 4.82 -12.84
C ILE A 16 -5.49 5.40 -12.18
N ALA A 17 -4.32 4.83 -12.46
CA ALA A 17 -3.06 5.30 -11.91
C ALA A 17 -2.78 6.75 -12.33
N PHE A 18 -2.98 7.09 -13.60
CA PHE A 18 -2.82 8.45 -14.14
C PHE A 18 -3.85 9.44 -13.57
N ALA A 19 -5.09 9.01 -13.38
CA ALA A 19 -6.14 9.81 -12.74
C ALA A 19 -6.01 9.91 -11.21
N GLY A 20 -4.84 9.60 -10.64
CA GLY A 20 -4.56 9.79 -9.23
C GLY A 20 -5.00 8.66 -8.31
N ALA A 21 -5.08 7.43 -8.83
CA ALA A 21 -5.30 6.18 -8.11
C ALA A 21 -6.65 6.02 -7.37
N LEU A 22 -7.45 7.08 -7.21
CA LEU A 22 -8.74 7.03 -6.51
C LEU A 22 -9.71 6.01 -7.12
N GLY A 23 -9.60 5.76 -8.43
CA GLY A 23 -10.38 4.75 -9.13
C GLY A 23 -10.17 3.30 -8.66
N PHE A 24 -9.12 3.01 -7.88
CA PHE A 24 -8.94 1.67 -7.30
C PHE A 24 -10.07 1.32 -6.31
N VAL A 25 -10.64 2.30 -5.61
CA VAL A 25 -11.74 2.08 -4.66
C VAL A 25 -12.99 1.51 -5.34
N PRO A 26 -13.59 2.17 -6.36
CA PRO A 26 -14.72 1.60 -7.09
C PRO A 26 -14.34 0.32 -7.85
N LEU A 27 -13.09 0.17 -8.29
CA LEU A 27 -12.62 -1.08 -8.91
C LEU A 27 -12.71 -2.27 -7.96
N VAL A 28 -12.33 -2.13 -6.69
CA VAL A 28 -12.52 -3.18 -5.67
C VAL A 28 -14.01 -3.51 -5.51
N GLY A 29 -14.90 -2.51 -5.52
CA GLY A 29 -16.34 -2.72 -5.53
C GLY A 29 -16.82 -3.56 -6.73
N ILE A 30 -16.39 -3.21 -7.94
CA ILE A 30 -16.72 -3.94 -9.18
C ILE A 30 -16.22 -5.39 -9.11
N LEU A 31 -14.98 -5.60 -8.67
CA LEU A 31 -14.39 -6.93 -8.52
C LEU A 31 -15.15 -7.77 -7.47
N GLY A 32 -15.47 -7.17 -6.32
CA GLY A 32 -16.21 -7.82 -5.23
C GLY A 32 -17.63 -8.19 -5.63
N ILE A 33 -18.40 -7.25 -6.21
CA ILE A 33 -19.76 -7.50 -6.71
C ILE A 33 -19.75 -8.58 -7.79
N SER A 34 -18.81 -8.48 -8.75
CA SER A 34 -18.66 -9.51 -9.79
C SER A 34 -18.39 -10.88 -9.18
N ALA A 35 -17.58 -10.95 -8.12
CA ALA A 35 -17.26 -12.21 -7.46
C ALA A 35 -18.45 -12.83 -6.72
N LEU A 36 -19.37 -12.03 -6.14
CA LEU A 36 -20.59 -12.54 -5.49
C LEU A 36 -21.47 -13.38 -6.43
N PHE A 37 -21.51 -13.06 -7.73
CA PHE A 37 -22.27 -13.86 -8.71
C PHE A 37 -21.72 -15.28 -8.90
N PHE A 38 -20.45 -15.51 -8.55
CA PHE A 38 -19.77 -16.80 -8.73
C PHE A 38 -19.37 -17.47 -7.41
N GLN A 39 -19.40 -16.74 -6.29
CA GLN A 39 -18.97 -17.17 -4.97
C GLN A 39 -20.05 -16.85 -3.93
N LYS A 40 -20.80 -17.89 -3.53
CA LYS A 40 -21.87 -17.76 -2.53
C LYS A 40 -21.43 -18.12 -1.10
N ASN A 41 -20.29 -18.80 -0.94
CA ASN A 41 -19.81 -19.28 0.36
C ASN A 41 -18.49 -18.62 0.73
N ILE A 42 -18.55 -17.60 1.58
CA ILE A 42 -17.38 -16.97 2.20
C ILE A 42 -17.06 -17.75 3.47
N GLN A 43 -15.88 -18.35 3.53
CA GLN A 43 -15.43 -19.05 4.73
C GLN A 43 -14.76 -18.07 5.70
N PHE A 44 -15.39 -17.85 6.84
CA PHE A 44 -14.81 -17.07 7.91
C PHE A 44 -13.66 -17.84 8.58
N ARG A 45 -12.50 -17.19 8.72
CA ARG A 45 -11.34 -17.77 9.42
C ARG A 45 -11.05 -16.98 10.68
N PRO A 46 -10.59 -17.61 11.79
CA PRO A 46 -10.40 -16.92 13.06
C PRO A 46 -9.53 -15.65 13.02
N TYR A 47 -8.49 -15.61 12.17
CA TYR A 47 -7.65 -14.42 12.00
C TYR A 47 -8.40 -13.22 11.41
N MET A 48 -9.46 -13.47 10.63
CA MET A 48 -10.34 -12.41 10.11
C MET A 48 -11.13 -11.77 11.25
N GLY A 49 -11.48 -12.53 12.29
CA GLY A 49 -12.16 -12.01 13.47
C GLY A 49 -11.32 -10.98 14.22
N VAL A 50 -10.03 -11.25 14.42
CA VAL A 50 -9.13 -10.29 15.07
C VAL A 50 -9.02 -9.00 14.24
N PHE A 51 -8.90 -9.13 12.92
CA PHE A 51 -8.85 -7.97 12.03
C PHE A 51 -10.14 -7.14 12.06
N ILE A 52 -11.30 -7.81 12.06
CA ILE A 52 -12.60 -7.13 12.20
C ILE A 52 -12.70 -6.42 13.56
N VAL A 53 -12.26 -7.06 14.65
CA VAL A 53 -12.23 -6.43 15.98
C VAL A 53 -11.31 -5.20 15.97
N ALA A 54 -10.17 -5.25 15.28
CA ALA A 54 -9.29 -4.08 15.10
C ALA A 54 -10.00 -2.93 14.36
N LEU A 55 -10.70 -3.22 13.27
CA LEU A 55 -11.46 -2.22 12.51
C LEU A 55 -12.65 -1.65 13.30
N VAL A 56 -13.37 -2.49 14.03
CA VAL A 56 -14.48 -2.06 14.91
C VAL A 56 -13.95 -1.17 16.02
N TYR A 57 -12.83 -1.56 16.64
CA TYR A 57 -12.18 -0.73 17.66
C TYR A 57 -11.74 0.62 17.08
N ALA A 58 -11.11 0.64 15.90
CA ALA A 58 -10.76 1.87 15.20
C ALA A 58 -12.00 2.75 14.89
N ALA A 59 -13.14 2.13 14.55
CA ALA A 59 -14.39 2.87 14.38
C ALA A 59 -14.88 3.45 15.71
N CYS A 60 -14.81 2.69 16.80
CA CYS A 60 -15.20 3.14 18.14
C CYS A 60 -14.37 4.33 18.62
N THR A 61 -13.10 4.46 18.18
CA THR A 61 -12.28 5.63 18.58
C THR A 61 -12.80 6.95 18.04
N SER A 62 -13.72 6.94 17.05
CA SER A 62 -14.45 8.15 16.63
C SER A 62 -15.34 8.73 17.73
N ILE A 63 -15.76 7.94 18.73
CA ILE A 63 -16.63 8.38 19.84
C ILE A 63 -15.93 9.42 20.72
N TRP A 64 -14.61 9.31 20.89
CA TRP A 64 -13.80 10.26 21.67
C TRP A 64 -12.80 11.04 20.84
N SER A 65 -12.93 10.99 19.50
CA SER A 65 -12.08 11.78 18.62
C SER A 65 -12.40 13.26 18.76
N PRO A 66 -11.39 14.14 18.82
CA PRO A 66 -11.60 15.58 18.70
C PRO A 66 -12.05 15.99 17.29
N TYR A 67 -11.90 15.10 16.29
CA TYR A 67 -12.33 15.34 14.92
C TYR A 67 -13.68 14.69 14.64
N THR A 68 -14.74 15.50 14.57
CA THR A 68 -16.08 15.01 14.23
C THR A 68 -16.24 14.92 12.71
N THR A 69 -16.37 13.69 12.19
CA THR A 69 -16.65 13.47 10.76
C THR A 69 -18.06 12.91 10.58
N PRO A 70 -18.92 13.49 9.73
CA PRO A 70 -20.18 12.87 9.38
C PRO A 70 -19.93 11.51 8.71
N LEU A 71 -20.84 10.53 8.89
CA LEU A 71 -20.67 9.22 8.27
C LEU A 71 -20.73 9.29 6.74
N VAL A 72 -21.74 9.99 6.25
CA VAL A 72 -22.06 10.17 4.83
C VAL A 72 -22.52 11.61 4.64
N GLU A 73 -22.03 12.26 3.59
CA GLU A 73 -22.51 13.56 3.13
C GLU A 73 -23.08 13.37 1.72
N ILE A 74 -24.36 13.70 1.56
CA ILE A 74 -25.06 13.63 0.27
C ILE A 74 -25.56 15.04 -0.04
N ASP A 75 -25.01 15.62 -1.09
CA ASP A 75 -25.51 16.86 -1.69
C ASP A 75 -26.04 16.54 -3.10
N PHE A 76 -27.35 16.29 -3.18
CA PHE A 76 -28.04 16.01 -4.44
C PHE A 76 -27.93 17.16 -5.45
N SER A 77 -27.73 18.39 -5.00
CA SER A 77 -27.65 19.56 -5.88
C SER A 77 -26.31 19.65 -6.60
N LYS A 78 -25.24 19.18 -5.96
CA LYS A 78 -23.88 19.09 -6.53
C LYS A 78 -23.56 17.72 -7.12
N GLY A 79 -24.41 16.73 -6.87
CA GLY A 79 -24.11 15.33 -7.19
C GLY A 79 -22.99 14.75 -6.31
N ASP A 80 -22.73 15.35 -5.14
CA ASP A 80 -21.70 14.90 -4.22
C ASP A 80 -22.27 13.79 -3.32
N PHE A 81 -21.84 12.56 -3.56
CA PHE A 81 -22.19 11.39 -2.73
C PHE A 81 -20.93 10.83 -2.07
N HIS A 82 -20.53 11.40 -0.93
CA HIS A 82 -19.25 11.09 -0.28
C HIS A 82 -19.45 10.32 1.03
N VAL A 83 -18.86 9.14 1.12
CA VAL A 83 -18.67 8.45 2.42
C VAL A 83 -17.49 9.12 3.11
N LYS A 84 -17.75 10.01 4.08
CA LYS A 84 -16.70 10.81 4.73
C LYS A 84 -15.95 10.02 5.81
N SER A 85 -16.61 9.07 6.47
CA SER A 85 -15.95 8.20 7.47
C SER A 85 -14.86 7.35 6.83
N ALA A 86 -13.60 7.61 7.21
CA ALA A 86 -12.46 6.94 6.62
C ALA A 86 -12.39 5.45 7.02
N VAL A 87 -12.74 5.11 8.26
CA VAL A 87 -12.86 3.71 8.70
C VAL A 87 -13.96 2.98 7.94
N LEU A 88 -15.11 3.60 7.66
CA LEU A 88 -16.15 2.97 6.86
C LEU A 88 -15.67 2.66 5.44
N ARG A 89 -14.95 3.58 4.79
CA ARG A 89 -14.35 3.31 3.46
C ARG A 89 -13.37 2.14 3.50
N VAL A 90 -12.47 2.09 4.48
CA VAL A 90 -11.52 0.98 4.64
C VAL A 90 -12.22 -0.34 4.97
N ALA A 91 -13.28 -0.32 5.78
CA ALA A 91 -14.09 -1.50 6.09
C ALA A 91 -14.82 -2.04 4.86
N LEU A 92 -15.39 -1.17 4.02
CA LEU A 92 -16.02 -1.57 2.76
C LEU A 92 -15.00 -2.15 1.78
N ILE A 93 -13.82 -1.53 1.65
CA ILE A 93 -12.72 -2.07 0.85
C ILE A 93 -12.29 -3.44 1.35
N THR A 94 -12.19 -3.62 2.67
CA THR A 94 -11.87 -4.92 3.29
C THR A 94 -12.91 -5.97 2.93
N LEU A 95 -14.20 -5.65 3.05
CA LEU A 95 -15.30 -6.56 2.79
C LEU A 95 -15.35 -6.98 1.31
N PHE A 96 -15.46 -6.01 0.40
CA PHE A 96 -15.53 -6.28 -1.04
C PHE A 96 -14.21 -6.82 -1.57
N GLY A 97 -13.07 -6.39 -1.01
CA GLY A 97 -11.75 -6.91 -1.32
C GLY A 97 -11.60 -8.37 -0.93
N GLY A 98 -12.03 -8.77 0.27
CA GLY A 98 -12.01 -10.17 0.69
C GLY A 98 -12.83 -11.07 -0.26
N ILE A 99 -13.99 -10.58 -0.71
CA ILE A 99 -14.81 -11.27 -1.71
C ILE A 99 -14.10 -11.35 -3.07
N ALA A 100 -13.51 -10.24 -3.53
CA ALA A 100 -12.74 -10.20 -4.78
C ALA A 100 -11.57 -11.19 -4.76
N LEU A 101 -10.81 -11.24 -3.66
CA LEU A 101 -9.68 -12.15 -3.48
C LEU A 101 -10.11 -13.62 -3.47
N ALA A 102 -11.20 -13.95 -2.79
CA ALA A 102 -11.80 -15.28 -2.86
C ALA A 102 -12.24 -15.64 -4.29
N GLY A 103 -12.64 -14.65 -5.08
CA GLY A 103 -12.92 -14.79 -6.51
C GLY A 103 -11.66 -15.07 -7.33
N ALA A 104 -10.59 -14.31 -7.13
CA ALA A 104 -9.31 -14.45 -7.82
C ALA A 104 -8.76 -15.87 -7.72
N GLN A 105 -8.81 -16.46 -6.51
CA GLN A 105 -8.35 -17.82 -6.24
C GLN A 105 -9.06 -18.89 -7.07
N LYS A 106 -10.29 -18.66 -7.57
CA LYS A 106 -11.05 -19.62 -8.40
C LYS A 106 -10.95 -19.38 -9.91
N VAL A 107 -10.10 -18.46 -10.35
CA VAL A 107 -9.82 -18.26 -11.78
C VAL A 107 -8.95 -19.40 -12.30
N SER A 108 -9.31 -20.00 -13.43
CA SER A 108 -8.58 -21.14 -13.99
C SER A 108 -7.19 -20.74 -14.47
N LYS A 109 -6.23 -21.66 -14.38
CA LYS A 109 -4.82 -21.48 -14.79
C LYS A 109 -4.64 -20.72 -16.11
N ALA A 110 -5.27 -21.20 -17.20
CA ALA A 110 -5.14 -20.59 -18.53
C ALA A 110 -5.62 -19.14 -18.56
N LYS A 111 -6.71 -18.83 -17.85
CA LYS A 111 -7.25 -17.45 -17.79
C LYS A 111 -6.40 -16.56 -16.89
N SER A 112 -5.93 -17.09 -15.76
CA SER A 112 -5.01 -16.36 -14.87
C SER A 112 -3.73 -15.98 -15.58
N LYS A 113 -3.14 -16.91 -16.36
CA LYS A 113 -1.94 -16.66 -17.14
C LYS A 113 -2.14 -15.51 -18.13
N LEU A 114 -3.22 -15.54 -18.91
CA LEU A 114 -3.52 -14.47 -19.85
C LEU A 114 -3.73 -13.11 -19.14
N VAL A 115 -4.42 -13.07 -17.99
CA VAL A 115 -4.58 -11.82 -17.21
C VAL A 115 -3.23 -11.27 -16.76
N VAL A 116 -2.35 -12.14 -16.22
CA VAL A 116 -1.03 -11.74 -15.70
C VAL A 116 -0.11 -11.28 -16.84
N GLU A 117 -0.14 -11.94 -17.99
CA GLU A 117 0.64 -11.51 -19.17
C GLU A 117 0.21 -10.13 -19.65
N VAL A 118 -1.10 -9.89 -19.79
CA VAL A 118 -1.60 -8.54 -20.15
C VAL A 118 -1.24 -7.52 -19.08
N PHE A 119 -1.33 -7.86 -17.79
CA PHE A 119 -0.93 -6.97 -16.70
C PHE A 119 0.56 -6.63 -16.76
N SER A 120 1.41 -7.60 -17.08
CA SER A 120 2.84 -7.38 -17.26
C SER A 120 3.12 -6.38 -18.39
N VAL A 121 2.38 -6.46 -19.50
CA VAL A 121 2.47 -5.46 -20.59
C VAL A 121 2.03 -4.08 -20.10
N ILE A 122 0.93 -3.98 -19.35
CA ILE A 122 0.46 -2.70 -18.80
C ILE A 122 1.48 -2.06 -17.86
N ILE A 123 2.15 -2.84 -17.00
CA ILE A 123 3.21 -2.33 -16.13
C ILE A 123 4.44 -1.88 -16.93
N LEU A 124 4.80 -2.57 -18.02
CA LEU A 124 5.87 -2.13 -18.92
C LEU A 124 5.49 -0.82 -19.65
N LEU A 125 4.24 -0.67 -20.07
CA LEU A 125 3.75 0.58 -20.66
C LEU A 125 3.76 1.71 -19.62
N GLN A 126 3.41 1.42 -18.36
CA GLN A 126 3.52 2.39 -17.27
C GLN A 126 4.99 2.81 -17.03
N ALA A 127 5.93 1.85 -17.05
CA ALA A 127 7.36 2.14 -16.97
C ALA A 127 7.81 3.10 -18.08
N ILE A 128 7.42 2.83 -19.35
CA ILE A 128 7.71 3.73 -20.48
C ILE A 128 7.10 5.11 -20.24
N SER A 129 5.88 5.18 -19.71
CA SER A 129 5.24 6.46 -19.41
C SER A 129 5.99 7.28 -18.36
N LEU A 130 6.62 6.64 -17.36
CA LEU A 130 7.47 7.35 -16.39
C LEU A 130 8.74 7.92 -17.04
N VAL A 131 9.32 7.22 -18.00
CA VAL A 131 10.44 7.75 -18.80
C VAL A 131 10.01 9.00 -19.55
N ILE A 132 8.84 8.94 -20.20
CA ILE A 132 8.29 10.08 -20.95
C ILE A 132 8.05 11.26 -20.01
N ILE A 133 7.39 11.04 -18.86
CA ILE A 133 7.13 12.11 -17.88
C ILE A 133 8.44 12.71 -17.35
N HIS A 134 9.46 11.89 -17.11
CA HIS A 134 10.74 12.38 -16.61
C HIS A 134 11.44 13.34 -17.59
N TYR A 135 11.47 13.00 -18.88
CA TYR A 135 12.14 13.81 -19.89
C TYR A 135 11.28 14.92 -20.50
N PHE A 136 9.96 14.75 -20.53
CA PHE A 136 9.00 15.63 -21.21
C PHE A 136 7.92 16.14 -20.24
N TYR A 137 8.27 16.39 -18.97
CA TYR A 137 7.30 16.78 -17.93
C TYR A 137 6.43 17.96 -18.38
N SER A 138 7.04 19.03 -18.89
CA SER A 138 6.31 20.24 -19.32
C SER A 138 5.36 19.96 -20.50
N ASP A 139 5.81 19.18 -21.49
CA ASP A 139 4.97 18.83 -22.65
C ASP A 139 3.79 17.94 -22.24
N VAL A 140 4.04 16.96 -21.37
CA VAL A 140 2.99 16.09 -20.82
C VAL A 140 2.01 16.93 -19.99
N TYR A 141 2.51 17.81 -19.13
CA TYR A 141 1.65 18.70 -18.34
C TYR A 141 0.77 19.57 -19.24
N ASN A 142 1.36 20.26 -20.23
CA ASN A 142 0.63 21.12 -21.16
C ASN A 142 -0.40 20.35 -21.99
N PHE A 143 -0.08 19.11 -22.40
CA PHE A 143 -1.02 18.26 -23.13
C PHE A 143 -2.26 17.91 -22.28
N PHE A 144 -2.06 17.67 -20.99
CA PHE A 144 -3.15 17.33 -20.06
C PHE A 144 -3.76 18.53 -19.33
N GLU A 145 -3.17 19.73 -19.44
CA GLU A 145 -3.64 20.97 -18.81
C GLU A 145 -5.16 21.19 -18.95
N PRO A 146 -5.79 20.98 -20.14
CA PRO A 146 -7.24 21.16 -20.28
C PRO A 146 -8.10 20.20 -19.44
N LEU A 147 -7.52 19.11 -18.96
CA LEU A 147 -8.16 18.07 -18.15
C LEU A 147 -7.80 18.18 -16.66
N ILE A 148 -6.92 19.11 -16.29
CA ILE A 148 -6.43 19.31 -14.93
C ILE A 148 -7.20 20.48 -14.29
N THR A 149 -7.79 20.24 -13.12
CA THR A 149 -8.51 21.29 -12.37
C THR A 149 -7.57 22.33 -11.76
N ASP A 150 -6.44 21.86 -11.22
CA ASP A 150 -5.40 22.69 -10.60
C ASP A 150 -4.06 21.95 -10.57
N GLN A 151 -2.96 22.71 -10.55
CA GLN A 151 -1.60 22.18 -10.60
C GLN A 151 -1.25 21.29 -9.40
N THR A 152 -1.81 21.57 -8.22
CA THR A 152 -1.55 20.77 -7.00
C THR A 152 -2.14 19.37 -7.16
N SER A 153 -3.37 19.28 -7.65
CA SER A 153 -4.03 18.00 -7.96
C SER A 153 -3.25 17.19 -9.00
N ALA A 154 -2.68 17.83 -10.02
CA ALA A 154 -1.83 17.14 -11.01
C ALA A 154 -0.58 16.52 -10.38
N THR A 155 0.16 17.28 -9.57
CA THR A 155 1.35 16.77 -8.87
C THR A 155 1.00 15.62 -7.91
N LEU A 156 -0.12 15.72 -7.20
CA LEU A 156 -0.61 14.64 -6.33
C LEU A 156 -0.97 13.39 -7.14
N ASN A 157 -1.64 13.55 -8.29
CA ASN A 157 -2.01 12.43 -9.15
C ASN A 157 -0.77 11.73 -9.72
N LEU A 158 0.24 12.49 -10.12
CA LEU A 158 1.51 11.93 -10.56
C LEU A 158 2.21 11.14 -9.45
N SER A 159 2.28 11.69 -8.23
CA SER A 159 2.87 10.98 -7.09
C SER A 159 2.16 9.64 -6.81
N ARG A 160 0.81 9.63 -6.91
CA ARG A 160 0.01 8.41 -6.76
C ARG A 160 0.21 7.43 -7.92
N ASN A 161 0.38 7.93 -9.15
CA ASN A 161 0.74 7.10 -10.32
C ASN A 161 2.05 6.36 -10.08
N VAL A 162 3.10 7.08 -9.67
CA VAL A 162 4.43 6.50 -9.41
C VAL A 162 4.37 5.49 -8.27
N SER A 163 3.54 5.74 -7.25
CA SER A 163 3.31 4.80 -6.16
C SER A 163 2.59 3.53 -6.62
N ALA A 164 1.55 3.67 -7.46
CA ALA A 164 0.85 2.53 -8.07
C ALA A 164 1.80 1.72 -8.96
N PHE A 165 2.62 2.38 -9.78
CA PHE A 165 3.68 1.73 -10.55
C PHE A 165 4.63 0.96 -9.64
N GLY A 166 5.15 1.58 -8.57
CA GLY A 166 6.10 0.94 -7.67
C GLY A 166 5.57 -0.36 -7.08
N ILE A 167 4.29 -0.39 -6.67
CA ILE A 167 3.63 -1.60 -6.19
C ILE A 167 3.43 -2.62 -7.32
N GLY A 168 2.91 -2.22 -8.48
CA GLY A 168 2.70 -3.11 -9.62
C GLY A 168 4.01 -3.71 -10.16
N ALA A 169 5.08 -2.93 -10.19
CA ALA A 169 6.42 -3.33 -10.62
C ALA A 169 6.98 -4.48 -9.79
N THR A 170 6.66 -4.56 -8.49
CA THR A 170 7.10 -5.68 -7.64
C THR A 170 6.64 -7.04 -8.17
N LEU A 171 5.44 -7.11 -8.74
CA LEU A 171 4.91 -8.35 -9.32
C LEU A 171 5.67 -8.74 -10.59
N LEU A 172 5.98 -7.75 -11.44
CA LEU A 172 6.74 -7.99 -12.66
C LEU A 172 8.19 -8.39 -12.38
N ILE A 173 8.82 -7.79 -11.36
CA ILE A 173 10.16 -8.17 -10.87
C ILE A 173 10.13 -9.64 -10.40
N ALA A 174 9.10 -10.05 -9.65
CA ALA A 174 8.94 -11.43 -9.20
C ALA A 174 8.78 -12.42 -10.37
N ILE A 175 8.04 -12.04 -11.42
CA ILE A 175 7.91 -12.83 -12.65
C ILE A 175 9.26 -12.93 -13.37
N PHE A 176 9.99 -11.81 -13.54
CA PHE A 176 11.30 -11.80 -14.18
C PHE A 176 12.36 -12.60 -13.42
N ARG A 177 12.27 -12.66 -12.08
CA ARG A 177 13.21 -13.42 -11.25
C ARG A 177 13.12 -14.93 -11.47
N HIS A 178 11.97 -15.40 -11.93
CA HIS A 178 11.65 -16.81 -12.09
C HIS A 178 11.00 -17.07 -13.46
N VAL A 179 11.46 -16.43 -14.54
CA VAL A 179 10.95 -16.71 -15.90
C VAL A 179 11.01 -18.20 -16.17
N ASP A 180 12.14 -18.82 -15.83
CA ASP A 180 12.28 -20.26 -15.79
C ASP A 180 12.07 -20.78 -14.35
N ASN A 181 11.57 -22.02 -14.22
CA ASN A 181 11.36 -22.66 -12.91
C ASN A 181 12.68 -22.86 -12.15
N THR A 182 13.80 -22.93 -12.88
CA THR A 182 15.15 -22.96 -12.32
C THR A 182 15.78 -21.56 -12.41
N PRO A 183 16.22 -20.96 -11.29
CA PRO A 183 16.80 -19.63 -11.31
C PRO A 183 18.10 -19.60 -12.12
N LYS A 184 18.10 -18.88 -13.26
CA LYS A 184 19.29 -18.66 -14.10
C LYS A 184 19.88 -17.27 -13.87
N LEU A 185 21.15 -17.09 -14.22
CA LEU A 185 21.81 -15.78 -14.19
C LEU A 185 21.04 -14.74 -15.02
N ARG A 186 20.48 -15.14 -16.17
CA ARG A 186 19.61 -14.28 -17.00
C ARG A 186 18.45 -13.70 -16.21
N ASP A 187 17.72 -14.54 -15.47
CA ASP A 187 16.51 -14.14 -14.75
C ASP A 187 16.85 -13.21 -13.57
N LEU A 188 18.00 -13.46 -12.92
CA LEU A 188 18.57 -12.54 -11.95
C LEU A 188 18.86 -11.18 -12.59
N LEU A 189 19.61 -11.15 -13.70
CA LEU A 189 19.96 -9.91 -14.40
C LEU A 189 18.72 -9.14 -14.89
N LEU A 190 17.70 -9.82 -15.41
CA LEU A 190 16.44 -9.21 -15.83
C LEU A 190 15.69 -8.58 -14.64
N SER A 191 15.53 -9.32 -13.54
CA SER A 191 14.84 -8.81 -12.35
C SER A 191 15.60 -7.64 -11.70
N THR A 192 16.92 -7.74 -11.57
CA THR A 192 17.77 -6.68 -11.04
C THR A 192 17.78 -5.46 -11.93
N GLY A 193 17.94 -5.64 -13.24
CA GLY A 193 17.94 -4.54 -14.21
C GLY A 193 16.61 -3.79 -14.19
N PHE A 194 15.49 -4.50 -14.16
CA PHE A 194 14.17 -3.87 -14.09
C PHE A 194 13.90 -3.21 -12.73
N ALA A 195 14.38 -3.78 -11.61
CA ALA A 195 14.29 -3.16 -10.28
C ALA A 195 15.09 -1.86 -10.20
N LEU A 196 16.34 -1.86 -10.69
CA LEU A 196 17.19 -0.67 -10.72
C LEU A 196 16.62 0.42 -11.64
N PHE A 197 16.16 0.03 -12.84
CA PHE A 197 15.47 0.94 -13.76
C PHE A 197 14.25 1.58 -13.09
N SER A 198 13.38 0.76 -12.49
CA SER A 198 12.14 1.23 -11.87
C SER A 198 12.42 2.14 -10.68
N ALA A 199 13.40 1.78 -9.84
CA ALA A 199 13.81 2.59 -8.71
C ALA A 199 14.42 3.94 -9.15
N TYR A 200 15.25 3.94 -10.20
CA TYR A 200 15.83 5.17 -10.76
C TYR A 200 14.74 6.15 -11.22
N TYR A 201 13.78 5.69 -12.04
CA TYR A 201 12.72 6.57 -12.55
C TYR A 201 11.71 7.00 -11.47
N CYS A 202 11.47 6.16 -10.45
CA CYS A 202 10.70 6.60 -9.28
C CYS A 202 11.44 7.71 -8.52
N GLN A 203 12.74 7.56 -8.29
CA GLN A 203 13.56 8.55 -7.60
C GLN A 203 13.66 9.86 -8.40
N SER A 204 13.83 9.78 -9.72
CA SER A 204 13.95 10.96 -10.59
C SER A 204 12.66 11.79 -10.66
N LEU A 205 11.51 11.16 -10.34
CA LEU A 205 10.21 11.81 -10.18
C LEU A 205 9.91 12.16 -8.70
N SER A 206 10.94 12.27 -7.86
CA SER A 206 10.84 12.63 -6.43
C SER A 206 9.99 11.66 -5.58
N ALA A 207 9.85 10.39 -6.01
CA ALA A 207 9.13 9.35 -5.27
C ALA A 207 10.10 8.37 -4.59
N SER A 208 10.92 8.88 -3.66
CA SER A 208 11.96 8.09 -2.98
C SER A 208 11.42 6.89 -2.19
N ALA A 209 10.22 7.00 -1.62
CA ALA A 209 9.55 5.89 -0.95
C ALA A 209 9.22 4.74 -1.92
N ALA A 210 8.76 5.05 -3.14
CA ALA A 210 8.49 4.05 -4.18
C ALA A 210 9.80 3.41 -4.68
N ALA A 211 10.85 4.21 -4.89
CA ALA A 211 12.16 3.70 -5.27
C ALA A 211 12.73 2.73 -4.22
N SER A 212 12.69 3.12 -2.95
CA SER A 212 13.15 2.29 -1.82
C SER A 212 12.31 1.02 -1.67
N ALA A 213 10.99 1.13 -1.86
CA ALA A 213 10.07 0.00 -1.83
C ALA A 213 10.41 -1.05 -2.90
N ILE A 214 10.75 -0.62 -4.12
CA ILE A 214 11.14 -1.52 -5.21
C ILE A 214 12.44 -2.27 -4.88
N LEU A 215 13.47 -1.57 -4.40
CA LEU A 215 14.76 -2.17 -4.09
C LEU A 215 14.67 -3.17 -2.94
N LEU A 216 13.92 -2.83 -1.89
CA LEU A 216 13.69 -3.75 -0.77
C LEU A 216 12.75 -4.90 -1.16
N ALA A 217 11.78 -4.66 -2.03
CA ALA A 217 10.96 -5.73 -2.61
C ALA A 217 11.84 -6.74 -3.35
N TRP A 218 12.75 -6.28 -4.21
CA TRP A 218 13.70 -7.14 -4.91
C TRP A 218 14.57 -7.93 -3.92
N ALA A 219 15.09 -7.30 -2.87
CA ALA A 219 15.89 -7.99 -1.84
C ALA A 219 15.06 -9.04 -1.08
N PHE A 220 13.79 -8.77 -0.79
CA PHE A 220 12.94 -9.68 -0.02
C PHE A 220 12.52 -10.93 -0.83
N MET A 221 12.59 -10.88 -2.16
CA MET A 221 12.31 -12.05 -3.02
C MET A 221 13.27 -13.22 -2.78
N PHE A 222 14.42 -12.99 -2.12
CA PHE A 222 15.39 -14.05 -1.77
C PHE A 222 15.09 -14.72 -0.43
N LEU A 223 14.20 -14.16 0.40
CA LEU A 223 13.88 -14.71 1.72
C LEU A 223 13.28 -16.13 1.70
N PRO A 224 12.49 -16.55 0.70
CA PRO A 224 12.07 -17.96 0.58
C PRO A 224 13.25 -18.93 0.51
N GLY A 225 14.34 -18.56 -0.18
CA GLY A 225 15.55 -19.39 -0.28
C GLY A 225 16.37 -19.44 1.01
N ILE A 226 16.27 -18.41 1.86
CA ILE A 226 17.02 -18.29 3.12
C ILE A 226 16.26 -18.95 4.28
N PHE A 227 14.97 -18.66 4.41
CA PHE A 227 14.16 -19.07 5.56
C PHE A 227 13.20 -20.23 5.28
N GLY A 228 13.08 -20.67 4.02
CA GLY A 228 12.27 -21.81 3.61
C GLY A 228 10.82 -21.71 4.07
N LYS A 229 10.30 -22.75 4.71
CA LYS A 229 8.91 -22.80 5.19
C LYS A 229 8.55 -21.75 6.25
N TYR A 230 9.53 -21.09 6.86
CA TYR A 230 9.31 -20.10 7.93
C TYR A 230 9.23 -18.66 7.43
N THR A 231 9.49 -18.39 6.14
CA THR A 231 9.58 -17.02 5.59
C THR A 231 8.42 -16.12 5.99
N PHE A 232 7.17 -16.53 5.73
CA PHE A 232 6.02 -15.68 6.03
C PHE A 232 5.73 -15.54 7.52
N ARG A 233 6.10 -16.54 8.33
CA ARG A 233 6.00 -16.46 9.80
C ARG A 233 6.99 -15.45 10.35
N ILE A 234 8.23 -15.47 9.86
CA ILE A 234 9.26 -14.51 10.22
C ILE A 234 8.85 -13.10 9.80
N LEU A 235 8.35 -12.91 8.56
CA LEU A 235 7.85 -11.61 8.09
C LEU A 235 6.67 -11.11 8.94
N GLY A 236 5.71 -11.98 9.25
CA GLY A 236 4.59 -11.67 10.14
C GLY A 236 5.03 -11.27 11.55
N CYS A 237 5.91 -12.06 12.17
CA CYS A 237 6.47 -11.78 13.49
C CYS A 237 7.28 -10.48 13.50
N ALA A 238 8.17 -10.27 12.52
CA ALA A 238 9.00 -9.07 12.43
C ALA A 238 8.15 -7.83 12.21
N THR A 239 7.12 -7.90 11.36
CA THR A 239 6.20 -6.78 11.14
C THR A 239 5.36 -6.48 12.38
N ALA A 240 4.82 -7.51 13.04
CA ALA A 240 4.07 -7.34 14.28
C ALA A 240 4.94 -6.73 15.40
N GLY A 241 6.18 -7.21 15.54
CA GLY A 241 7.17 -6.64 16.45
C GLY A 241 7.49 -5.18 16.10
N PHE A 242 7.68 -4.87 14.82
CA PHE A 242 7.93 -3.50 14.36
C PHE A 242 6.75 -2.56 14.64
N ILE A 243 5.50 -3.00 14.44
CA ILE A 243 4.30 -2.24 14.79
C ILE A 243 4.30 -1.87 16.28
N VAL A 244 4.59 -2.83 17.16
CA VAL A 244 4.62 -2.61 18.61
C VAL A 244 5.83 -1.75 19.01
N LEU A 245 6.96 -1.92 18.36
CA LEU A 245 8.20 -1.21 18.71
C LEU A 245 8.39 0.10 17.95
N SER A 246 7.48 0.48 17.04
CA SER A 246 7.67 1.65 16.18
C SER A 246 7.96 2.94 16.95
N PRO A 247 7.29 3.26 18.10
CA PRO A 247 7.61 4.48 18.82
C PRO A 247 9.06 4.51 19.31
N ILE A 248 9.56 3.37 19.80
CA ILE A 248 10.94 3.22 20.28
C ILE A 248 11.92 3.34 19.10
N VAL A 249 11.62 2.66 17.99
CA VAL A 249 12.47 2.71 16.78
C VAL A 249 12.58 4.14 16.28
N PHE A 250 11.47 4.87 16.17
CA PHE A 250 11.48 6.24 15.67
C PHE A 250 12.05 7.24 16.67
N SER A 251 11.79 7.10 17.98
CA SER A 251 12.41 7.96 18.99
C SER A 251 13.93 7.79 19.00
N SER A 252 14.42 6.54 18.99
CA SER A 252 15.86 6.26 18.94
C SER A 252 16.47 6.71 17.61
N PHE A 253 15.76 6.56 16.49
CA PHE A 253 16.24 7.05 15.19
C PHE A 253 16.43 8.58 15.20
N ILE A 254 15.47 9.32 15.74
CA ILE A 254 15.54 10.79 15.85
C ILE A 254 16.68 11.20 16.80
N GLU A 255 16.83 10.52 17.93
CA GLU A 255 17.92 10.77 18.89
C GLU A 255 19.30 10.52 18.29
N VAL A 256 19.48 9.40 17.57
CA VAL A 256 20.75 9.05 16.91
C VAL A 256 21.08 10.02 15.77
N LEU A 257 20.06 10.52 15.07
CA LEU A 257 20.23 11.51 14.02
C LEU A 257 20.74 12.84 14.60
N GLY A 258 20.19 13.26 15.75
CA GLY A 258 20.58 14.49 16.45
C GLY A 258 20.61 15.70 15.51
N ASP A 259 21.65 16.52 15.61
CA ASP A 259 21.83 17.72 14.80
C ASP A 259 22.06 17.42 13.30
N ARG A 260 22.40 16.16 12.93
CA ARG A 260 22.59 15.79 11.53
C ARG A 260 21.28 15.84 10.73
N LYS A 261 20.12 15.94 11.39
CA LYS A 261 18.83 16.09 10.72
C LYS A 261 18.77 17.31 9.79
N GLU A 262 19.53 18.37 10.11
CA GLU A 262 19.60 19.59 9.30
C GLU A 262 20.29 19.39 7.94
N THR A 263 21.04 18.29 7.79
CA THR A 263 21.70 17.92 6.53
C THR A 263 20.80 17.12 5.58
N LEU A 264 19.61 16.71 6.06
CA LEU A 264 18.66 15.95 5.27
C LEU A 264 17.95 16.86 4.26
N GLU A 265 17.51 16.27 3.14
CA GLU A 265 16.62 16.99 2.22
C GLU A 265 15.34 17.42 2.95
N ALA A 266 14.81 18.57 2.53
CA ALA A 266 13.61 19.20 3.06
C ALA A 266 12.47 18.21 3.39
N SER A 267 12.17 17.28 2.46
CA SER A 267 11.07 16.32 2.67
C SER A 267 11.32 15.34 3.83
N TYR A 268 12.56 14.92 4.08
CA TYR A 268 12.88 14.02 5.17
C TYR A 268 12.89 14.77 6.50
N LEU A 269 13.44 15.98 6.53
CA LEU A 269 13.44 16.82 7.72
C LEU A 269 12.00 17.11 8.20
N TRP A 270 11.07 17.46 7.30
CA TRP A 270 9.66 17.65 7.68
C TRP A 270 9.05 16.37 8.29
N ARG A 271 9.38 15.17 7.77
CA ARG A 271 8.92 13.90 8.37
C ARG A 271 9.47 13.70 9.79
N ILE A 272 10.73 14.07 10.05
CA ILE A 272 11.31 14.01 11.40
C ILE A 272 10.53 14.92 12.37
N GLU A 273 10.19 16.13 11.95
CA GLU A 273 9.41 17.07 12.78
C GLU A 273 7.98 16.55 13.02
N ILE A 274 7.33 15.99 12.00
CA ILE A 274 6.04 15.31 12.13
C ILE A 274 6.12 14.19 13.17
N TRP A 275 7.12 13.30 13.08
CA TRP A 275 7.24 12.17 13.98
C TRP A 275 7.57 12.59 15.41
N THR A 276 8.36 13.64 15.58
CA THR A 276 8.66 14.22 16.90
C THR A 276 7.37 14.68 17.57
N GLU A 277 6.52 15.40 16.84
CA GLU A 277 5.25 15.91 17.39
C GLU A 277 4.23 14.79 17.64
N VAL A 278 4.17 13.79 16.75
CA VAL A 278 3.32 12.60 16.94
C VAL A 278 3.74 11.81 18.18
N LEU A 279 5.04 11.57 18.38
CA LEU A 279 5.55 10.87 19.57
C LEU A 279 5.20 11.63 20.86
N ARG A 280 5.28 12.96 20.84
CA ARG A 280 4.90 13.82 21.97
C ARG A 280 3.43 13.63 22.33
N HIS A 281 2.52 13.81 21.37
CA HIS A 281 1.07 13.71 21.61
C HIS A 281 0.57 12.30 21.90
N MET A 282 1.24 11.27 21.38
CA MET A 282 0.91 9.88 21.65
C MET A 282 1.04 9.54 23.15
N SER A 283 1.94 10.21 23.87
CA SER A 283 2.16 9.98 25.30
C SER A 283 1.00 10.45 26.19
N GLU A 284 0.11 11.31 25.69
CA GLU A 284 -1.00 11.90 26.46
C GLU A 284 -2.15 10.91 26.67
N LYS A 285 -2.45 10.06 25.67
CA LYS A 285 -3.52 9.04 25.73
C LYS A 285 -3.01 7.68 25.22
N PRO A 286 -2.05 7.04 25.91
CA PRO A 286 -1.33 5.89 25.36
C PRO A 286 -2.19 4.63 25.23
N PHE A 287 -3.22 4.44 26.06
CA PHE A 287 -4.05 3.23 26.05
C PHE A 287 -5.12 3.25 24.95
N TRP A 288 -5.88 4.34 24.84
CA TRP A 288 -7.03 4.45 23.95
C TRP A 288 -6.74 5.22 22.66
N GLY A 289 -5.62 5.96 22.63
CA GLY A 289 -5.31 6.90 21.55
C GLY A 289 -6.14 8.16 21.60
N GLN A 290 -5.80 9.09 20.72
CA GLN A 290 -6.44 10.41 20.58
C GLN A 290 -7.78 10.34 19.84
N GLY A 291 -8.09 9.23 19.17
CA GLY A 291 -9.29 9.05 18.38
C GLY A 291 -9.04 9.15 16.89
N LEU A 292 -9.97 8.61 16.10
CA LEU A 292 -9.88 8.54 14.65
C LEU A 292 -9.76 9.93 14.02
N ASP A 293 -8.81 10.11 13.09
CA ASP A 293 -8.53 11.38 12.40
C ASP A 293 -8.10 12.54 13.33
N ALA A 294 -7.72 12.26 14.59
CA ALA A 294 -7.29 13.28 15.56
C ALA A 294 -6.09 14.11 15.07
N LEU A 295 -5.23 13.56 14.21
CA LEU A 295 -4.11 14.30 13.63
C LEU A 295 -4.52 15.58 12.89
N ARG A 296 -5.76 15.65 12.40
CA ARG A 296 -6.28 16.81 11.65
C ARG A 296 -6.60 18.02 12.53
N THR A 297 -6.70 17.83 13.84
CA THR A 297 -7.00 18.90 14.80
C THR A 297 -5.74 19.56 15.37
N TYR A 298 -4.55 19.07 15.02
CA TYR A 298 -3.31 19.69 15.46
C TYR A 298 -2.95 20.84 14.50
N ASP A 299 -2.96 22.05 15.04
CA ASP A 299 -2.77 23.30 14.28
C ASP A 299 -1.39 23.94 14.54
N ALA A 300 -0.47 23.23 15.21
CA ALA A 300 0.90 23.71 15.41
C ALA A 300 1.59 23.96 14.06
N VAL A 301 2.25 25.10 13.92
CA VAL A 301 2.95 25.53 12.71
C VAL A 301 4.44 25.70 12.97
N PHE A 302 5.26 25.65 11.92
CA PHE A 302 6.65 26.10 12.03
C PHE A 302 6.69 27.61 12.30
N GLU A 303 7.39 28.00 13.36
CA GLU A 303 7.51 29.41 13.77
C GLU A 303 8.51 30.18 12.90
N ASP A 304 9.50 29.50 12.33
CA ASP A 304 10.56 30.08 11.52
C ASP A 304 11.05 29.12 10.41
N GLY A 305 11.92 29.63 9.53
CA GLY A 305 12.55 28.85 8.47
C GLY A 305 11.73 28.70 7.19
N ILE A 306 12.12 27.76 6.33
CA ILE A 306 11.56 27.61 4.96
C ILE A 306 10.09 27.16 4.93
N TRP A 307 9.53 26.75 6.08
CA TRP A 307 8.15 26.30 6.22
C TRP A 307 7.33 27.18 7.17
N GLU A 308 7.82 28.38 7.50
CA GLU A 308 7.13 29.31 8.40
C GLU A 308 5.64 29.42 8.06
N GLY A 309 4.79 29.27 9.08
CA GLY A 309 3.33 29.31 8.96
C GLY A 309 2.68 28.06 8.37
N GLN A 310 3.45 27.05 7.92
CA GLN A 310 2.91 25.75 7.53
C GLN A 310 2.68 24.86 8.75
N ARG A 311 1.63 24.04 8.71
CA ARG A 311 1.35 23.06 9.77
C ARG A 311 2.48 22.03 9.86
N ILE A 312 2.96 21.78 11.07
CA ILE A 312 3.96 20.74 11.32
C ILE A 312 3.38 19.40 10.90
N ILE A 313 2.17 19.06 11.37
CA ILE A 313 1.39 17.91 10.92
C ILE A 313 0.36 18.41 9.90
N PRO A 314 0.56 18.19 8.58
CA PRO A 314 -0.33 18.78 7.59
C PRO A 314 -1.74 18.15 7.64
N LEU A 315 -1.79 16.82 7.59
CA LEU A 315 -3.04 16.02 7.62
C LEU A 315 -2.87 14.67 8.33
N HIS A 316 -1.68 14.07 8.25
CA HIS A 316 -1.38 12.74 8.80
C HIS A 316 0.13 12.60 9.08
N ALA A 317 0.52 11.53 9.78
CA ALA A 317 1.88 11.34 10.30
C ALA A 317 2.95 10.99 9.24
N HIS A 318 2.58 10.84 7.97
CA HIS A 318 3.41 10.24 6.92
C HIS A 318 4.06 8.89 7.29
N ASN A 319 3.50 8.22 8.30
CA ASN A 319 3.96 6.95 8.87
C ASN A 319 2.76 6.27 9.52
N MET A 320 2.25 5.22 8.87
CA MET A 320 1.05 4.50 9.29
C MET A 320 1.21 3.80 10.64
N PHE A 321 2.44 3.44 11.02
CA PHE A 321 2.71 2.79 12.31
C PHE A 321 2.60 3.79 13.46
N LEU A 322 3.22 4.96 13.33
CA LEU A 322 3.00 6.03 14.32
C LEU A 322 1.55 6.56 14.29
N HIS A 323 0.91 6.56 13.11
CA HIS A 323 -0.50 6.93 12.95
C HIS A 323 -1.43 5.99 13.73
N ILE A 324 -1.24 4.67 13.66
CA ILE A 324 -2.07 3.74 14.45
C ILE A 324 -1.87 3.94 15.95
N TRP A 325 -0.63 4.21 16.38
CA TRP A 325 -0.33 4.48 17.77
C TRP A 325 -1.06 5.71 18.31
N ILE A 326 -0.92 6.86 17.64
CA ILE A 326 -1.50 8.10 18.15
C ILE A 326 -3.03 8.08 18.15
N GLU A 327 -3.68 7.43 17.18
CA GLU A 327 -5.14 7.45 17.09
C GLU A 327 -5.85 6.33 17.86
N THR A 328 -5.19 5.18 18.05
CA THR A 328 -5.84 3.99 18.63
C THR A 328 -5.21 3.48 19.92
N GLY A 329 -4.02 3.97 20.28
CA GLY A 329 -3.29 3.57 21.47
C GLY A 329 -2.90 2.09 21.48
N TYR A 330 -2.47 1.59 22.66
CA TYR A 330 -2.06 0.21 22.85
C TYR A 330 -3.08 -0.79 22.31
N VAL A 331 -4.38 -0.57 22.54
CA VAL A 331 -5.42 -1.52 22.15
C VAL A 331 -5.44 -1.75 20.64
N GLY A 332 -5.48 -0.69 19.83
CA GLY A 332 -5.52 -0.83 18.38
C GLY A 332 -4.20 -1.32 17.79
N VAL A 333 -3.07 -0.94 18.39
CA VAL A 333 -1.73 -1.42 18.03
C VAL A 333 -1.63 -2.93 18.22
N TRP A 334 -2.00 -3.45 19.39
CA TRP A 334 -1.91 -4.89 19.68
C TRP A 334 -2.88 -5.71 18.83
N LEU A 335 -4.10 -5.22 18.60
CA LEU A 335 -5.06 -5.87 17.70
C LEU A 335 -4.53 -5.94 16.25
N THR A 336 -3.88 -4.88 15.78
CA THR A 336 -3.30 -4.82 14.44
C THR A 336 -2.06 -5.69 14.32
N ALA A 337 -1.16 -5.64 15.29
CA ALA A 337 0.02 -6.50 15.36
C ALA A 337 -0.38 -7.98 15.40
N LEU A 338 -1.39 -8.34 16.21
CA LEU A 338 -1.93 -9.70 16.25
C LEU A 338 -2.56 -10.10 14.92
N SER A 339 -3.28 -9.20 14.25
CA SER A 339 -3.85 -9.46 12.92
C SER A 339 -2.77 -9.79 11.90
N VAL A 340 -1.68 -9.00 11.85
CA VAL A 340 -0.54 -9.23 10.94
C VAL A 340 0.21 -10.52 11.29
N LEU A 341 0.44 -10.78 12.58
CA LEU A 341 1.07 -12.01 13.06
C LEU A 341 0.27 -13.25 12.62
N LEU A 342 -1.04 -13.23 12.85
CA LEU A 342 -1.93 -14.33 12.47
C LEU A 342 -2.02 -14.49 10.96
N MET A 343 -2.04 -13.39 10.19
CA MET A 343 -2.03 -13.44 8.73
C MET A 343 -0.75 -14.11 8.21
N GLY A 344 0.43 -13.69 8.68
CA GLY A 344 1.71 -14.29 8.29
C GLY A 344 1.81 -15.78 8.64
N ASN A 345 1.23 -16.17 9.77
CA ASN A 345 1.18 -17.58 10.21
C ASN A 345 0.20 -18.45 9.41
N ARG A 346 -0.72 -17.86 8.65
CA ARG A 346 -1.76 -18.58 7.89
C ARG A 346 -1.48 -18.66 6.39
N LEU A 347 -0.45 -17.97 5.90
CA LEU A 347 0.00 -18.13 4.52
C LEU A 347 0.58 -19.55 4.31
N PRO A 348 0.31 -20.20 3.16
CA PRO A 348 0.95 -21.47 2.80
C PRO A 348 2.47 -21.36 2.79
N ALA A 349 3.19 -22.46 2.92
CA ALA A 349 4.65 -22.39 2.84
C ALA A 349 5.05 -21.91 1.43
N PRO A 350 6.18 -21.18 1.27
CA PRO A 350 6.64 -20.73 -0.04
C PRO A 350 6.72 -21.84 -1.10
N ALA A 351 7.08 -23.06 -0.68
CA ALA A 351 7.13 -24.23 -1.57
C ALA A 351 5.75 -24.60 -2.14
N ASP A 352 4.68 -24.44 -1.36
CA ASP A 352 3.30 -24.76 -1.77
C ASP A 352 2.71 -23.72 -2.74
N LEU A 353 3.36 -22.55 -2.86
CA LEU A 353 2.90 -21.44 -3.70
C LEU A 353 3.57 -21.40 -5.08
N GLY A 354 4.72 -22.05 -5.21
CA GLY A 354 5.63 -21.88 -6.34
C GLY A 354 6.50 -20.61 -6.20
N PRO A 355 7.66 -20.57 -6.87
CA PRO A 355 8.67 -19.53 -6.68
C PRO A 355 8.19 -18.13 -7.06
N LYS A 356 7.41 -17.99 -8.15
CA LYS A 356 6.87 -16.69 -8.60
C LYS A 356 5.95 -16.06 -7.57
N ALA A 357 4.97 -16.82 -7.07
CA ALA A 357 4.01 -16.32 -6.10
C ALA A 357 4.66 -16.04 -4.75
N ALA A 358 5.58 -16.90 -4.30
CA ALA A 358 6.33 -16.67 -3.07
C ALA A 358 7.18 -15.38 -3.14
N ALA A 359 7.90 -15.17 -4.26
CA ALA A 359 8.65 -13.95 -4.51
C ALA A 359 7.73 -12.73 -4.55
N ALA A 360 6.59 -12.82 -5.25
CA ALA A 360 5.62 -11.73 -5.34
C ALA A 360 5.05 -11.33 -3.97
N ILE A 361 4.73 -12.29 -3.11
CA ILE A 361 4.27 -12.01 -1.73
C ILE A 361 5.37 -11.31 -0.93
N CYS A 362 6.61 -11.81 -0.97
CA CYS A 362 7.71 -11.21 -0.21
C CYS A 362 8.03 -9.79 -0.70
N GLY A 363 8.04 -9.59 -2.02
CA GLY A 363 8.26 -8.29 -2.65
C GLY A 363 7.16 -7.30 -2.29
N LEU A 364 5.88 -7.70 -2.41
CA LEU A 364 4.75 -6.88 -2.01
C LEU A 364 4.78 -6.53 -0.52
N TRP A 365 5.11 -7.50 0.33
CA TRP A 365 5.20 -7.29 1.79
C TRP A 365 6.25 -6.22 2.12
N ALA A 366 7.44 -6.30 1.51
CA ALA A 366 8.50 -5.31 1.71
C ALA A 366 8.10 -3.93 1.20
N ALA A 367 7.47 -3.86 0.02
CA ALA A 367 7.02 -2.60 -0.55
C ALA A 367 5.96 -1.94 0.34
N CYS A 368 4.99 -2.72 0.84
CA CYS A 368 4.02 -2.24 1.82
C CYS A 368 4.70 -1.71 3.09
N LEU A 369 5.68 -2.43 3.65
CA LEU A 369 6.41 -1.97 4.84
C LEU A 369 7.05 -0.59 4.62
N ILE A 370 7.64 -0.35 3.44
CA ILE A 370 8.29 0.93 3.15
C ILE A 370 7.28 2.03 2.92
N ILE A 371 6.26 1.82 2.10
CA ILE A 371 5.25 2.86 1.84
C ILE A 371 4.48 3.21 3.12
N CYS A 372 4.16 2.22 3.96
CA CYS A 372 3.54 2.44 5.27
C CYS A 372 4.43 3.26 6.22
N ASN A 373 5.76 3.22 6.09
CA ASN A 373 6.67 4.00 6.94
C ASN A 373 6.82 5.47 6.52
N PHE A 374 6.66 5.80 5.23
CA PHE A 374 7.13 7.09 4.69
C PHE A 374 6.14 7.89 3.83
N SER A 375 4.94 7.35 3.53
CA SER A 375 4.01 8.01 2.59
C SER A 375 2.67 8.37 3.19
N PHE A 376 1.69 7.49 3.11
CA PHE A 376 0.28 7.88 3.14
C PHE A 376 -0.33 7.79 4.53
N SER A 377 -1.47 8.47 4.71
CA SER A 377 -2.35 8.28 5.86
C SER A 377 -2.78 6.82 5.97
N LEU A 378 -2.87 6.31 7.20
CA LEU A 378 -3.43 4.98 7.48
C LEU A 378 -4.84 4.83 6.90
N TRP A 379 -5.60 5.92 6.82
CA TRP A 379 -6.98 5.92 6.36
C TRP A 379 -7.14 6.29 4.89
N ASN A 380 -6.05 6.17 4.12
CA ASN A 380 -6.09 6.41 2.69
C ASN A 380 -6.71 5.21 1.96
N ASP A 381 -7.89 5.39 1.41
CA ASP A 381 -8.72 4.34 0.85
C ASP A 381 -8.17 3.77 -0.46
N TRP A 382 -7.71 4.63 -1.37
CA TRP A 382 -7.14 4.18 -2.64
C TRP A 382 -5.90 3.31 -2.45
N TRP A 383 -5.12 3.55 -1.40
CA TRP A 383 -3.95 2.75 -1.06
C TRP A 383 -4.36 1.32 -0.72
N TRP A 384 -5.31 1.14 0.20
CA TRP A 384 -5.79 -0.18 0.57
C TRP A 384 -6.49 -0.88 -0.60
N ALA A 385 -7.21 -0.14 -1.43
CA ALA A 385 -7.84 -0.68 -2.62
C ALA A 385 -6.80 -1.17 -3.66
N LEU A 386 -5.73 -0.40 -3.88
CA LEU A 386 -4.58 -0.81 -4.70
C LEU A 386 -3.97 -2.11 -4.16
N ILE A 387 -3.70 -2.19 -2.86
CA ILE A 387 -3.13 -3.39 -2.24
C ILE A 387 -4.04 -4.61 -2.45
N VAL A 388 -5.36 -4.47 -2.28
CA VAL A 388 -6.33 -5.55 -2.56
C VAL A 388 -6.23 -6.03 -4.01
N VAL A 389 -6.21 -5.11 -4.98
CA VAL A 389 -6.09 -5.45 -6.40
C VAL A 389 -4.79 -6.21 -6.68
N VAL A 390 -3.69 -5.77 -6.10
CA VAL A 390 -2.35 -6.37 -6.28
C VAL A 390 -2.26 -7.75 -5.62
N ILE A 391 -2.84 -7.96 -4.43
CA ILE A 391 -2.96 -9.30 -3.82
C ILE A 391 -3.82 -10.22 -4.71
N GLY A 392 -4.82 -9.67 -5.40
CA GLY A 392 -5.57 -10.37 -6.43
C GLY A 392 -4.67 -10.88 -7.55
N PHE A 393 -3.82 -10.01 -8.10
CA PHE A 393 -2.82 -10.40 -9.11
C PHE A 393 -1.82 -11.43 -8.59
N VAL A 394 -1.40 -11.37 -7.32
CA VAL A 394 -0.58 -12.43 -6.69
C VAL A 394 -1.31 -13.77 -6.70
N SER A 395 -2.61 -13.79 -6.41
CA SER A 395 -3.43 -15.01 -6.48
C SER A 395 -3.52 -15.54 -7.92
N LEU A 396 -3.61 -14.65 -8.91
CA LEU A 396 -3.59 -15.04 -10.32
C LEU A 396 -2.22 -15.56 -10.77
N ILE A 397 -1.12 -14.99 -10.27
CA ILE A 397 0.24 -15.52 -10.50
C ILE A 397 0.33 -16.94 -9.96
N HIS A 398 -0.11 -17.19 -8.71
CA HIS A 398 -0.13 -18.55 -8.16
C HIS A 398 -0.93 -19.51 -9.05
N ASN A 399 -2.13 -19.12 -9.48
CA ASN A 399 -2.99 -19.96 -10.32
C ASN A 399 -2.40 -20.23 -11.72
N ALA A 400 -1.71 -19.25 -12.31
CA ALA A 400 -1.13 -19.35 -13.65
C ALA A 400 0.02 -20.37 -13.73
N TRP A 401 0.73 -20.57 -12.62
CA TRP A 401 1.92 -21.42 -12.53
C TRP A 401 1.80 -22.46 -11.39
N SER A 402 0.59 -22.96 -11.13
CA SER A 402 0.32 -23.94 -10.06
C SER A 402 1.12 -25.23 -10.19
N ASP A 403 1.55 -25.59 -11.41
CA ASP A 403 2.36 -26.80 -11.67
C ASP A 403 3.81 -26.67 -11.18
N GLU A 404 4.23 -25.48 -10.73
CA GLU A 404 5.56 -25.26 -10.14
C GLU A 404 5.67 -25.76 -8.70
N VAL A 405 4.56 -26.22 -8.13
CA VAL A 405 4.50 -26.87 -6.82
C VAL A 405 4.87 -28.35 -7.01
N ALA A 406 6.09 -28.71 -6.60
CA ALA A 406 6.65 -30.07 -6.71
C ALA A 406 6.21 -30.98 -5.57
#